data_AF-A0A7X7YHB1-F1
#
_entry.id   AF-A0A7X7YHB1-F1
#
_cell.length_a   1.000
_cell.length_b   1.000
_cell.length_c   1.000
_cell.angle_alpha   90.00
_cell.angle_beta   90.00
_cell.angle_gamma   90.00
#
_symmetry.space_group_name_H-M   'P 1'
#
loop_
_entity.id
_entity.type
_entity.pdbx_description
1 polymer ?
#
loop_
_entity_poly.entity_id
_entity_poly.type
_entity_poly.pdbx_seq_one_letter_code
_entity_poly.pdbx_strand_id
1 'polypeptide(L)'
;MQNSATLLRFVLFCLFFTIGASAIVLSVLTDELVNYYRNYDLPDRIEADNQRIRDLSSRYDQQIQQIRTDPSLLQRLERITFHTTQTTSANTIVPVASDEQLAAAREALLKNIESSDQPSQLPHWLLRMADEVNGIKNRLMLFLAGTGLVLVTFIFFGTPRYLPHPTV
;
A
#
# COMPACT_ATOMS: atom_id res chain seq x y z
N MET A 1 -22.95 -27.15 43.61
CA MET A 1 -22.73 -25.74 43.21
C MET A 1 -21.26 -25.37 42.97
N GLN A 2 -20.29 -26.30 43.06
CA GLN A 2 -18.85 -26.00 42.85
C GLN A 2 -18.46 -25.85 41.37
N ASN A 3 -19.13 -26.56 40.45
CA ASN A 3 -18.78 -26.58 39.03
C ASN A 3 -19.10 -25.26 38.29
N SER A 4 -20.14 -24.53 38.70
CA SER A 4 -20.52 -23.26 38.08
C SER A 4 -19.50 -22.15 38.36
N ALA A 5 -18.90 -22.13 39.55
CA ALA A 5 -17.86 -21.17 39.91
C ALA A 5 -16.58 -21.36 39.09
N THR A 6 -16.20 -22.62 38.81
CA THR A 6 -15.02 -22.95 38.00
C THR A 6 -15.26 -22.64 36.51
N LEU A 7 -16.46 -22.92 36.00
CA LEU A 7 -16.86 -22.56 34.64
C LEU A 7 -16.88 -21.04 34.43
N LEU A 8 -17.44 -20.27 35.37
CA LEU A 8 -17.46 -18.81 35.30
C LEU A 8 -16.04 -18.24 35.23
N ARG A 9 -15.12 -18.76 36.07
CA ARG A 9 -13.70 -18.37 36.08
C ARG A 9 -13.03 -18.68 34.74
N PHE A 10 -13.30 -19.84 34.17
CA PHE A 10 -12.76 -20.24 32.88
C PHE A 10 -13.26 -19.34 31.74
N VAL A 11 -14.57 -19.04 31.70
CA VAL A 11 -15.15 -18.15 30.68
C VAL A 11 -14.57 -16.74 30.79
N LEU A 12 -14.47 -16.19 32.01
CA LEU A 12 -13.86 -14.89 32.24
C LEU A 12 -12.38 -14.88 31.84
N PHE A 13 -11.63 -15.93 32.17
CA PHE A 13 -10.24 -16.09 31.73
C PHE A 13 -10.13 -16.03 30.20
N CYS A 14 -10.92 -16.83 29.47
CA CYS A 14 -10.91 -16.82 28.01
C CYS A 14 -11.28 -15.45 27.44
N LEU A 15 -12.29 -14.79 28.01
CA LEU A 15 -12.77 -13.49 27.51
C LEU A 15 -11.70 -12.41 27.68
N PHE A 16 -11.13 -12.27 28.88
CA PHE A 16 -10.10 -11.27 29.12
C PHE A 16 -8.78 -11.60 28.41
N PHE A 17 -8.41 -12.89 28.32
CA PHE A 17 -7.20 -13.32 27.60
C PHE A 17 -7.31 -13.02 26.11
N THR A 18 -8.44 -13.33 25.47
CA THR A 18 -8.65 -13.07 24.04
C THR A 18 -8.67 -11.58 23.73
N ILE A 19 -9.29 -10.75 24.57
CA ILE A 19 -9.25 -9.29 24.44
C ILE A 19 -7.82 -8.77 24.60
N GLY A 20 -7.09 -9.22 25.61
CA GLY A 20 -5.70 -8.80 25.84
C GLY A 20 -4.75 -9.22 24.71
N ALA A 21 -4.86 -10.46 24.25
CA ALA A 21 -4.11 -10.97 23.11
C ALA A 21 -4.44 -10.21 21.82
N SER A 22 -5.72 -9.94 21.56
CA SER A 22 -6.16 -9.17 20.39
C SER A 22 -5.62 -7.73 20.44
N ALA A 23 -5.59 -7.09 21.61
CA ALA A 23 -5.02 -5.76 21.78
C ALA A 23 -3.51 -5.71 21.49
N ILE A 24 -2.76 -6.74 21.93
CA ILE A 24 -1.33 -6.87 21.65
C ILE A 24 -1.09 -7.07 20.15
N VAL A 25 -1.81 -8.02 19.53
CA VAL A 25 -1.69 -8.30 18.09
C VAL A 25 -2.04 -7.06 17.27
N LEU A 26 -3.15 -6.40 17.59
CA LEU A 26 -3.57 -5.19 16.89
C LEU A 26 -2.52 -4.09 17.02
N SER A 27 -1.94 -3.90 18.21
CA SER A 27 -0.88 -2.90 18.44
C SER A 27 0.38 -3.16 17.60
N VAL A 28 0.78 -4.41 17.39
CA VAL A 28 1.93 -4.75 16.54
C VAL A 28 1.59 -4.63 15.06
N LEU A 29 0.37 -5.04 14.68
CA LEU A 29 -0.04 -5.13 13.28
C LEU A 29 -0.53 -3.79 12.71
N THR A 30 -0.68 -2.73 13.51
CA THR A 30 -1.17 -1.41 13.07
C THR A 30 -0.39 -0.87 11.88
N ASP A 31 0.95 -0.92 11.91
CA ASP A 31 1.78 -0.38 10.80
C ASP A 31 1.57 -1.18 9.51
N GLU A 32 1.49 -2.51 9.63
CA GLU A 32 1.21 -3.40 8.50
C GLU A 32 -0.20 -3.19 7.95
N LEU A 33 -1.18 -2.95 8.81
CA LEU A 33 -2.56 -2.63 8.42
C LEU A 33 -2.65 -1.30 7.69
N VAL A 34 -1.95 -0.26 8.16
CA VAL A 34 -1.86 1.03 7.46
C VAL A 34 -1.24 0.83 6.09
N ASN A 35 -0.15 0.08 6.01
CA ASN A 35 0.53 -0.20 4.75
C ASN A 35 -0.37 -1.02 3.81
N TYR A 36 -1.08 -2.03 4.33
CA TYR A 36 -2.03 -2.84 3.57
C TYR A 36 -3.17 -2.01 2.98
N TYR A 37 -3.79 -1.12 3.77
CA TYR A 37 -4.86 -0.25 3.27
C TYR A 37 -4.35 0.83 2.32
N ARG A 38 -3.11 1.32 2.51
CA ARG A 38 -2.48 2.27 1.59
C ARG A 38 -2.16 1.62 0.24
N ASN A 39 -1.82 0.35 0.26
CA ASN A 39 -1.42 -0.45 -0.89
C ASN A 39 -2.57 -1.27 -1.49
N TYR A 40 -3.78 -1.12 -0.97
CA TYR A 40 -4.94 -1.91 -1.38
C TYR A 40 -5.26 -1.74 -2.87
N ASP A 41 -5.00 -0.54 -3.42
CA ASP A 41 -5.22 -0.21 -4.83
C ASP A 41 -3.99 -0.47 -5.73
N LEU A 42 -2.86 -0.94 -5.19
CA LEU A 42 -1.67 -1.28 -5.99
C LEU A 42 -1.96 -2.34 -7.06
N PRO A 43 -2.64 -3.47 -6.78
CA PRO A 43 -2.88 -4.48 -7.82
C PRO A 43 -3.71 -3.94 -8.99
N ASP A 44 -4.76 -3.15 -8.70
CA ASP A 44 -5.60 -2.56 -9.75
C ASP A 44 -4.86 -1.48 -10.56
N ARG A 45 -4.00 -0.70 -9.91
CA ARG A 45 -3.12 0.28 -10.58
C ARG A 45 -2.07 -0.40 -11.46
N ILE A 46 -1.45 -1.49 -10.98
CA ILE A 46 -0.49 -2.29 -11.75
C ILE A 46 -1.16 -2.91 -12.98
N GLU A 47 -2.39 -3.40 -12.85
CA GLU A 47 -3.14 -3.96 -13.97
C GLU A 47 -3.50 -2.89 -15.01
N ALA A 48 -3.95 -1.71 -14.57
CA ALA A 48 -4.23 -0.58 -15.45
C ALA A 48 -2.97 -0.09 -16.20
N ASP A 49 -1.83 0.00 -15.51
CA ASP A 49 -0.55 0.37 -16.13
C ASP A 49 -0.07 -0.70 -17.11
N ASN A 50 -0.21 -1.99 -16.78
CA ASN A 50 0.10 -3.09 -17.69
C ASN A 50 -0.75 -3.02 -18.96
N GLN A 51 -2.04 -2.72 -18.85
CA GLN A 51 -2.91 -2.54 -20.02
C GLN A 51 -2.46 -1.36 -20.87
N ARG A 52 -2.08 -0.24 -20.24
CA ARG A 52 -1.56 0.94 -20.94
C ARG A 52 -0.25 0.65 -21.69
N ILE A 53 0.66 -0.11 -21.09
CA ILE A 53 1.91 -0.54 -21.72
C ILE A 53 1.61 -1.46 -22.92
N ARG A 54 0.67 -2.40 -22.79
CA ARG A 54 0.27 -3.27 -23.91
C ARG A 54 -0.33 -2.49 -25.07
N ASP A 55 -1.20 -1.51 -24.78
CA ASP A 55 -1.78 -0.65 -25.82
C ASP A 55 -0.69 0.20 -26.51
N LEU A 56 0.24 0.79 -25.74
CA LEU A 56 1.39 1.49 -26.31
C LEU A 56 2.25 0.57 -27.18
N SER A 57 2.59 -0.62 -26.71
CA SER A 57 3.40 -1.59 -27.45
C SER A 57 2.71 -1.98 -28.76
N SER A 58 1.40 -2.25 -28.73
CA SER A 58 0.60 -2.56 -29.91
C SER A 58 0.62 -1.42 -30.93
N ARG A 59 0.49 -0.17 -30.48
CA ARG A 59 0.57 1.01 -31.36
C ARG A 59 1.96 1.17 -31.97
N TYR A 60 3.02 0.93 -31.21
CA TYR A 60 4.39 0.96 -31.73
C TYR A 60 4.64 -0.15 -32.75
N ASP A 61 4.16 -1.36 -32.49
CA ASP A 61 4.28 -2.48 -33.45
C ASP A 61 3.55 -2.16 -34.76
N GLN A 62 2.36 -1.56 -34.69
CA GLN A 62 1.64 -1.09 -35.87
C GLN A 62 2.41 -0.01 -36.64
N GLN A 63 3.00 0.96 -35.93
CA GLN A 63 3.83 2.00 -36.56
C GLN A 63 5.10 1.42 -37.20
N ILE A 64 5.77 0.48 -36.54
CA ILE A 64 6.94 -0.22 -37.09
C ILE A 64 6.55 -1.01 -38.34
N GLN A 65 5.37 -1.65 -38.34
CA GLN A 65 4.88 -2.39 -39.48
C GLN A 65 4.51 -1.48 -40.66
N GLN A 66 3.91 -0.31 -40.39
CA GLN A 66 3.68 0.72 -41.40
C GLN A 66 5.00 1.23 -42.00
N ILE A 67 6.00 1.46 -41.16
CA ILE A 67 7.35 1.83 -41.58
C ILE A 67 8.02 0.76 -42.45
N ARG A 68 7.85 -0.53 -42.11
CA ARG A 68 8.36 -1.64 -42.94
C ARG A 68 7.66 -1.71 -44.30
N THR A 69 6.39 -1.33 -44.36
CA THR A 69 5.57 -1.39 -45.58
C THR A 69 5.84 -0.18 -46.49
N ASP A 70 6.13 0.98 -45.89
CA ASP A 70 6.52 2.21 -46.59
C ASP A 70 7.86 2.74 -46.04
N PRO A 71 9.00 2.33 -46.63
CA PRO A 71 10.32 2.77 -46.20
C PRO A 71 10.58 4.27 -46.46
N SER A 72 9.71 4.96 -47.23
CA SER A 72 9.81 6.40 -47.41
C SER A 72 9.45 7.17 -46.12
N LEU A 73 8.70 6.55 -45.20
CA LEU A 73 8.41 7.08 -43.87
C LEU A 73 9.65 7.07 -42.97
N LEU A 74 10.51 6.06 -43.08
CA LEU A 74 11.80 6.01 -42.39
C LEU A 74 12.71 7.15 -42.82
N GLN A 75 12.80 7.42 -44.12
CA GLN A 75 13.58 8.54 -44.65
C GLN A 75 13.06 9.90 -44.19
N ARG A 76 11.73 10.03 -44.00
CA ARG A 76 11.12 11.24 -43.43
C ARG A 76 11.38 11.37 -41.93
N LEU A 77 11.27 10.28 -41.17
CA LEU A 77 11.59 10.25 -39.73
C LEU A 77 13.08 10.52 -39.47
N GLU A 78 13.97 9.94 -40.26
CA GLU A 78 15.41 10.19 -40.19
C GLU A 78 15.73 11.67 -40.45
N ARG A 79 15.06 12.27 -41.44
CA ARG A 79 15.19 13.70 -41.76
C ARG A 79 14.66 14.63 -40.65
N ILE A 80 13.60 14.23 -39.94
CA ILE A 80 12.96 15.05 -38.90
C ILE A 80 13.64 14.87 -37.54
N THR A 81 14.04 13.65 -37.19
CA THR A 81 14.58 13.30 -35.86
C THR A 81 16.09 13.43 -35.78
N PHE A 82 16.83 13.12 -36.85
CA PHE A 82 18.30 13.12 -36.84
C PHE A 82 18.94 14.36 -37.47
N HIS A 83 18.15 15.37 -37.87
CA HIS A 83 18.67 16.59 -38.51
C HIS A 83 19.67 16.28 -39.64
N THR A 84 19.49 15.17 -40.37
CA THR A 84 20.37 14.85 -41.50
C THR A 84 20.05 15.82 -42.63
N THR A 85 20.96 16.79 -42.76
CA THR A 85 21.04 17.79 -43.81
C THR A 85 21.24 17.13 -45.16
N GLN A 86 20.17 16.72 -45.83
CA GLN A 86 20.23 16.63 -47.28
C GLN A 86 18.87 16.88 -47.93
N THR A 87 18.86 17.95 -48.73
CA THR A 87 17.90 18.31 -49.80
C THR A 87 16.57 18.94 -49.37
N THR A 88 16.65 20.28 -49.24
CA THR A 88 15.81 21.28 -49.91
C THR A 88 14.36 20.90 -50.21
N SER A 89 13.45 21.38 -49.35
CA SER A 89 12.10 21.79 -49.75
C SER A 89 11.69 22.97 -48.88
N ALA A 90 11.45 24.12 -49.51
CA ALA A 90 11.41 25.44 -48.89
C ALA A 90 10.12 25.77 -48.10
N ASN A 91 9.33 24.78 -47.66
CA ASN A 91 8.02 25.08 -47.05
C ASN A 91 7.51 24.06 -46.00
N THR A 92 8.37 23.36 -45.29
CA THR A 92 7.93 22.49 -44.17
C THR A 92 8.42 23.04 -42.85
N ILE A 93 7.53 23.76 -42.17
CA ILE A 93 7.73 24.23 -40.79
C ILE A 93 7.51 23.03 -39.87
N VAL A 94 8.60 22.47 -39.36
CA VAL A 94 8.55 21.45 -38.29
C VAL A 94 8.47 22.20 -36.95
N PRO A 95 7.45 21.98 -36.10
CA PRO A 95 7.41 22.63 -34.79
C PRO A 95 8.48 21.99 -33.90
N VAL A 96 9.57 22.71 -33.71
CA VAL A 96 10.55 22.41 -32.66
C VAL A 96 9.86 22.72 -31.34
N ALA A 97 9.54 21.68 -30.56
CA ALA A 97 9.05 21.89 -29.21
C ALA A 97 10.16 22.58 -28.41
N SER A 98 9.85 23.78 -27.88
CA SER A 98 10.77 24.56 -27.05
C SER A 98 11.20 23.74 -25.83
N ASP A 99 12.44 23.87 -25.38
CA ASP A 99 12.94 23.26 -24.13
C ASP A 99 12.00 23.55 -22.94
N GLU A 100 11.31 24.69 -22.99
CA GLU A 100 10.30 25.10 -22.02
C GLU A 100 9.05 24.20 -22.03
N GLN A 101 8.63 23.71 -23.20
CA GLN A 101 7.52 22.76 -23.33
C GLN A 101 7.92 21.35 -22.85
N LEU A 102 9.18 20.96 -23.04
CA LEU A 102 9.72 19.70 -22.51
C LEU A 102 9.86 19.76 -20.99
N ALA A 103 10.31 20.89 -20.44
CA ALA A 103 10.36 21.14 -19.01
C ALA A 103 8.95 21.10 -18.39
N ALA A 104 7.98 21.77 -19.02
CA ALA A 104 6.59 21.77 -18.57
C ALA A 104 5.96 20.36 -18.63
N ALA A 105 6.26 19.56 -19.65
CA ALA A 105 5.80 18.18 -19.73
C ALA A 105 6.42 17.29 -18.63
N ARG A 106 7.71 17.48 -18.32
CA ARG A 106 8.39 16.77 -17.23
C ARG A 106 7.82 17.14 -15.87
N GLU A 107 7.55 18.42 -15.65
CA GLU A 107 6.95 18.92 -14.42
C GLU A 107 5.50 18.43 -14.26
N ALA A 108 4.72 18.38 -15.36
CA ALA A 108 3.38 17.80 -15.36
C ALA A 108 3.38 16.29 -15.07
N LEU A 109 4.41 15.55 -15.49
CA LEU A 109 4.58 14.13 -15.15
C LEU A 109 4.94 13.94 -13.68
N LEU A 110 5.90 14.72 -13.16
CA LEU A 110 6.28 14.68 -11.74
C LEU A 110 5.09 15.03 -10.84
N LYS A 111 4.34 16.07 -11.20
CA LYS A 111 3.13 16.49 -10.48
C LYS A 111 2.03 15.42 -10.48
N ASN A 112 1.86 14.68 -11.59
CA ASN A 112 0.92 13.57 -11.63
C ASN A 112 1.36 12.39 -10.76
N ILE A 113 2.66 12.12 -10.67
CA ILE A 113 3.21 11.08 -9.79
C ILE A 113 2.99 11.46 -8.32
N GLU A 114 3.22 12.73 -7.97
CA GLU A 114 3.01 13.26 -6.62
C GLU A 114 1.52 13.33 -6.25
N SER A 115 0.64 13.67 -7.19
CA SER A 115 -0.82 13.69 -6.97
C SER A 115 -1.49 12.31 -7.08
N SER A 116 -0.76 11.28 -7.53
CA SER A 116 -1.22 9.89 -7.56
C SER A 116 -1.16 9.24 -6.19
N ASP A 117 -0.57 9.92 -5.19
CA ASP A 117 -0.72 9.66 -3.76
C ASP A 117 -2.15 10.09 -3.32
N GLN A 118 -3.12 9.52 -4.02
CA GLN A 118 -4.54 9.67 -3.74
C GLN A 118 -4.73 9.15 -2.31
N PRO A 119 -5.39 9.91 -1.42
CA PRO A 119 -5.57 9.47 -0.06
C PRO A 119 -6.40 8.19 -0.12
N SER A 120 -5.72 7.05 0.07
CA SER A 120 -6.35 5.78 0.34
C SER A 120 -7.41 6.06 1.39
N GLN A 121 -8.63 5.55 1.17
CA GLN A 121 -9.76 5.73 2.09
C GLN A 121 -9.47 4.96 3.38
N LEU A 122 -8.52 5.47 4.16
CA LEU A 122 -8.11 4.93 5.43
C LEU A 122 -9.31 5.10 6.36
N PRO A 123 -9.81 4.01 6.96
CA PRO A 123 -10.94 4.12 7.86
C PRO A 123 -10.55 5.00 9.06
N HIS A 124 -11.51 5.79 9.54
CA HIS A 124 -11.25 6.86 10.52
C HIS A 124 -10.62 6.37 11.84
N TRP A 125 -10.89 5.12 12.23
CA TRP A 125 -10.26 4.49 13.39
C TRP A 125 -8.77 4.21 13.19
N LEU A 126 -8.34 3.93 11.96
CA LEU A 126 -6.95 3.64 11.60
C LEU A 126 -6.13 4.93 11.45
N LEU A 127 -6.74 5.98 10.89
CA LEU A 127 -6.16 7.34 10.89
C LEU A 127 -5.80 7.81 12.30
N ARG A 128 -6.65 7.50 13.29
CA ARG A 128 -6.41 7.85 14.70
C ARG A 128 -5.25 7.06 15.33
N MET A 129 -4.93 5.88 14.80
CA MET A 129 -3.75 5.10 15.23
C MET A 129 -2.49 5.45 14.46
N ALA A 130 -2.62 5.89 13.20
CA ALA A 130 -1.52 6.20 12.29
C ALA A 130 -0.95 7.62 12.48
N ASP A 131 -1.67 8.50 13.16
CA ASP A 131 -1.23 9.87 13.46
C ASP A 131 0.13 9.85 14.19
N GLU A 132 1.21 10.28 13.53
CA GLU A 132 2.60 10.02 13.96
C GLU A 132 2.92 10.51 15.40
N VAL A 133 2.25 11.59 15.83
CA VAL A 133 2.52 12.26 17.11
C VAL A 133 1.82 11.56 18.30
N ASN A 134 0.61 11.02 18.08
CA ASN A 134 -0.21 10.40 19.12
C ASN A 134 -0.32 8.88 18.99
N GLY A 135 -0.07 8.34 17.79
CA GLY A 135 -0.15 6.93 17.44
C GLY A 135 0.83 6.08 18.21
N ILE A 136 2.08 6.52 18.36
CA ILE A 136 3.10 5.81 19.15
C ILE A 136 2.66 5.65 20.61
N LYS A 137 2.07 6.70 21.19
CA LYS A 137 1.59 6.70 22.59
C LYS A 137 0.38 5.77 22.74
N ASN A 138 -0.58 5.85 21.82
CA ASN A 138 -1.78 5.02 21.83
C ASN A 138 -1.44 3.54 21.64
N ARG A 139 -0.50 3.22 20.73
CA ARG A 139 -0.03 1.87 20.46
C ARG A 139 0.67 1.26 21.67
N LEU A 140 1.52 2.04 22.33
CA LEU A 140 2.21 1.63 23.55
C LEU A 140 1.24 1.46 24.73
N MET A 141 0.28 2.36 24.90
CA MET A 141 -0.78 2.20 25.91
C MET A 141 -1.64 0.96 25.64
N LEU A 142 -2.01 0.69 24.39
CA LEU A 142 -2.79 -0.49 24.02
C LEU A 142 -2.00 -1.79 24.28
N PHE A 143 -0.70 -1.78 23.99
CA PHE A 143 0.20 -2.90 24.28
C PHE A 143 0.36 -3.13 25.79
N LEU A 144 0.56 -2.05 26.57
CA LEU A 144 0.69 -2.14 28.03
C LEU A 144 -0.62 -2.57 28.68
N ALA A 145 -1.75 -2.06 28.20
CA ALA A 145 -3.08 -2.44 28.67
C ALA A 145 -3.37 -3.91 28.34
N GLY A 146 -3.07 -4.38 27.13
CA GLY A 146 -3.21 -5.78 26.74
C GLY A 146 -2.33 -6.71 27.57
N THR A 147 -1.05 -6.37 27.74
CA THR A 147 -0.11 -7.14 28.56
C THR A 147 -0.52 -7.17 30.02
N GLY A 148 -0.96 -6.03 30.58
CA GLY A 148 -1.49 -5.93 31.93
C GLY A 148 -2.73 -6.79 32.12
N LEU A 149 -3.66 -6.78 31.15
CA LEU A 149 -4.86 -7.61 31.20
C LEU A 149 -4.53 -9.11 31.17
N VAL A 150 -3.56 -9.53 30.34
CA VAL A 150 -3.08 -10.91 30.30
C VAL A 150 -2.41 -11.30 31.63
N LEU A 151 -1.57 -10.43 32.21
CA LEU A 151 -0.96 -10.71 33.52
C LEU A 151 -2.00 -10.84 34.63
N VAL A 152 -2.96 -9.90 34.70
CA VAL A 152 -4.04 -9.94 35.70
C VAL A 152 -4.87 -11.21 35.54
N THR A 153 -5.19 -11.61 34.31
CA THR A 153 -5.95 -12.86 34.10
C THR A 153 -5.19 -14.09 34.57
N PHE A 154 -3.89 -14.18 34.29
CA PHE A 154 -3.05 -15.28 34.80
C PHE A 154 -2.95 -15.29 36.32
N ILE A 155 -2.79 -14.13 36.96
CA ILE A 155 -2.67 -14.04 38.43
C ILE A 155 -3.98 -14.46 39.12
N PHE A 156 -5.12 -13.95 38.65
CA PHE A 156 -6.41 -14.17 39.31
C PHE A 156 -7.08 -15.50 38.96
N PHE A 157 -6.87 -16.02 37.75
CA PHE A 157 -7.56 -17.20 37.26
C PHE A 157 -6.64 -18.39 36.93
N GLY A 158 -5.32 -18.20 36.89
CA GLY A 158 -4.34 -19.22 36.51
C GLY A 158 -3.80 -20.08 37.66
N THR A 159 -4.14 -19.80 38.92
CA THR A 159 -3.67 -20.62 40.06
C THR A 159 -4.61 -21.80 40.32
N PRO A 160 -4.22 -23.05 39.96
CA PRO A 160 -4.96 -24.22 40.43
C PRO A 160 -4.79 -24.29 41.95
N ARG A 161 -5.90 -24.38 42.67
CA ARG A 161 -5.87 -24.70 44.10
C ARG A 161 -5.26 -26.10 44.22
N TYR A 162 -4.04 -26.17 44.75
CA TYR A 162 -3.34 -27.40 45.06
C TYR A 162 -4.26 -28.25 45.96
N LEU A 163 -4.80 -29.33 45.41
CA LEU A 163 -5.54 -30.33 46.18
C LEU A 163 -4.49 -31.09 47.00
N PRO A 164 -4.52 -31.03 48.34
CA PRO A 164 -3.60 -31.83 49.15
C PRO A 164 -3.85 -33.30 48.84
N HIS A 165 -2.76 -34.00 48.50
CA HIS A 165 -2.74 -35.44 48.28
C HIS A 165 -3.37 -36.12 49.52
N PRO A 166 -4.38 -37.00 49.37
CA PRO A 166 -4.83 -37.80 50.50
C PRO A 166 -3.70 -38.76 50.87
N THR A 167 -3.05 -38.50 52.00
CA THR A 167 -2.16 -39.47 52.64
C THR A 167 -3.02 -40.62 53.15
N VAL A 168 -2.73 -41.81 52.62
CA VAL A 168 -3.26 -43.13 52.99
C VAL A 168 -3.15 -43.37 54.49
#